data_AF-A0A9F5IYA2-F1
#
_entry.id   AF-A0A9F5IYA2-F1
#
_cell.length_a   1.000
_cell.length_b   1.000
_cell.length_c   1.000
_cell.angle_alpha   90.00
_cell.angle_beta   90.00
_cell.angle_gamma   90.00
#
_symmetry.space_group_name_H-M   'P 1'
#
loop_
_entity.id
_entity.type
_entity.pdbx_description
1 polymer ?
#
loop_
_entity_poly.entity_id
_entity_poly.type
_entity_poly.pdbx_seq_one_letter_code
_entity_poly.pdbx_strand_id
1 'polypeptide(L)'
;MESKIFLEMFDTVRSPCDAAVALSLMKLTSCLERALGDVFLLIGKDCPFLLRDLLASQELVSIFGQPVMDILKVFIGSPDGLNLRNILWHGFVSAEEIPVKYFSMLLFLTAGLGQLLNNYCLQTQSTLVHRPYVSFTNLKELHIFPDLNHKLLSLAGELVTKSNIVLKTMLPFWTAAITSFQQGRYADCVILLLPQLEGGLRVLFTAVNKCPSRLMTAESSSLYTTFDEILAKQLNNEEMNQLPIVLGESAMEFFWDFLNHQEGPRVRDHLSHGEIILSHFPREIANSMLSFSITLLCRFSQDDLAAIKDHEFLKLLMTCANNYCTKFHPITQLKKQILNCIKSITSWPDFPVVSEEQDKEMTGSGKDTAPCILLISDISSQLQPYLSVNVTLLGDPVNNLLTEKLLTELCSKHIHTLFCPRSVLEIIVVLRQISTQCHHVSCQVISVCETRYKQWINKSLRSRQRLNFLRMRRSIKFLSPVLQLVLILITLELVNIHTICKKTTFEYQQYLKFLKLILQYIENLATYTSPEKNKWDETMVLTHKSLIKIKTFVGRELMLVQLAETKNIISPHQNSVGLT
;
A
#
# COMPACT_ATOMS: atom_id res chain seq x y z
N MET A 1 -26.82 4.38 8.46
CA MET A 1 -26.08 4.69 9.71
C MET A 1 -26.44 3.64 10.75
N GLU A 2 -25.49 3.16 11.55
CA GLU A 2 -25.81 2.24 12.66
C GLU A 2 -26.72 2.95 13.68
N SER A 3 -27.84 2.32 14.06
CA SER A 3 -28.83 2.93 14.97
C SER A 3 -28.21 3.39 16.30
N LYS A 4 -27.18 2.68 16.78
CA LYS A 4 -26.46 3.04 18.01
C LYS A 4 -25.72 4.38 17.88
N ILE A 5 -25.04 4.61 16.76
CA ILE A 5 -24.33 5.88 16.48
C ILE A 5 -25.33 7.05 16.47
N PHE A 6 -26.50 6.84 15.87
CA PHE A 6 -27.53 7.87 15.80
C PHE A 6 -28.09 8.23 17.18
N LEU A 7 -28.24 7.25 18.09
CA LEU A 7 -28.65 7.51 19.47
C LEU A 7 -27.57 8.27 20.27
N GLU A 8 -26.30 7.89 20.13
CA GLU A 8 -25.18 8.60 20.75
C GLU A 8 -25.09 10.07 20.29
N MET A 9 -25.45 10.33 19.03
CA MET A 9 -25.54 11.69 18.47
C MET A 9 -26.63 12.52 19.16
N PHE A 10 -27.79 11.94 19.47
CA PHE A 10 -28.84 12.65 20.24
C PHE A 10 -28.42 12.97 21.67
N ASP A 11 -27.71 12.05 22.32
CA ASP A 11 -27.18 12.30 23.67
C ASP A 11 -26.16 13.44 23.66
N THR A 12 -25.36 13.56 22.59
CA THR A 12 -24.44 14.68 22.38
C THR A 12 -25.18 16.02 22.22
N VAL A 13 -26.36 16.04 21.60
CA VAL A 13 -27.19 17.26 21.54
C VAL A 13 -27.69 17.66 22.93
N ARG A 14 -28.07 16.68 23.77
CA ARG A 14 -28.60 16.92 25.12
C ARG A 14 -27.53 17.41 26.10
N SER A 15 -26.32 16.88 25.97
CA SER A 15 -25.19 17.22 26.83
C SER A 15 -23.96 17.53 25.97
N PRO A 16 -23.93 18.70 25.31
CA PRO A 16 -22.85 19.04 24.40
C PRO A 16 -21.53 19.20 25.16
N CYS A 17 -20.51 18.51 24.67
CA CYS A 17 -19.11 18.79 24.95
C CYS A 17 -18.46 19.16 23.61
N ASP A 18 -17.61 20.17 23.59
CA ASP A 18 -17.11 20.81 22.36
C ASP A 18 -16.51 19.79 21.37
N ALA A 19 -15.60 18.94 21.85
CA ALA A 19 -14.99 17.90 21.01
C ALA A 19 -15.99 16.81 20.55
N ALA A 20 -17.03 16.55 21.35
CA ALA A 20 -18.06 15.56 21.04
C ALA A 20 -19.00 16.02 19.93
N VAL A 21 -19.34 17.32 19.88
CA VAL A 21 -20.15 17.91 18.79
C VAL A 21 -19.43 17.78 17.45
N ALA A 22 -18.17 18.18 17.39
CA ALA A 22 -17.33 18.06 16.21
C ALA A 22 -17.12 16.59 15.77
N LEU A 23 -16.82 15.68 16.70
CA LEU A 23 -16.73 14.24 16.43
C LEU A 23 -18.05 13.69 15.86
N SER A 24 -19.17 14.08 16.44
CA SER A 24 -20.49 13.66 15.97
C SER A 24 -20.79 14.21 14.57
N LEU A 25 -20.41 15.46 14.27
CA LEU A 25 -20.51 16.00 12.91
C LEU A 25 -19.63 15.25 11.91
N MET A 26 -18.37 14.95 12.24
CA MET A 26 -17.50 14.15 11.36
C MET A 26 -18.11 12.78 11.07
N LYS A 27 -18.60 12.08 12.10
CA LYS A 27 -19.29 10.78 11.93
C LYS A 27 -20.57 10.91 11.11
N LEU A 28 -21.38 11.92 11.38
CA LEU A 28 -22.65 12.16 10.71
C LEU A 28 -22.45 12.43 9.22
N THR A 29 -21.50 13.32 8.89
CA THR A 29 -21.20 13.68 7.50
C THR A 29 -20.63 12.50 6.71
N SER A 30 -19.72 11.71 7.28
CA SER A 30 -19.23 10.46 6.66
C SER A 30 -20.36 9.46 6.40
N CYS A 31 -21.22 9.25 7.39
CA CYS A 31 -22.36 8.33 7.26
C CYS A 31 -23.38 8.82 6.23
N LEU A 32 -23.63 10.13 6.18
CA LEU A 32 -24.54 10.75 5.25
C LEU A 32 -24.01 10.65 3.82
N GLU A 33 -22.72 10.94 3.60
CA GLU A 33 -22.06 10.79 2.30
C GLU A 33 -22.21 9.36 1.75
N ARG A 34 -21.92 8.35 2.59
CA ARG A 34 -22.13 6.95 2.22
C ARG A 34 -23.59 6.65 1.89
N ALA A 35 -24.52 7.10 2.74
CA ALA A 35 -25.94 6.84 2.55
C ALA A 35 -26.48 7.48 1.27
N LEU A 36 -26.09 8.72 0.97
CA LEU A 36 -26.47 9.40 -0.27
C LEU A 36 -25.92 8.66 -1.50
N GLY A 37 -24.72 8.11 -1.43
CA GLY A 37 -24.17 7.31 -2.53
C GLY A 37 -24.92 5.98 -2.73
N ASP A 38 -25.37 5.33 -1.65
CA ASP A 38 -26.22 4.13 -1.76
C ASP A 38 -27.58 4.48 -2.40
N VAL A 39 -28.15 5.64 -2.03
CA VAL A 39 -29.42 6.14 -2.60
C VAL A 39 -29.25 6.52 -4.07
N PHE A 40 -28.14 7.17 -4.44
CA PHE A 40 -27.84 7.53 -5.82
C PHE A 40 -27.89 6.30 -6.75
N LEU A 41 -27.37 5.16 -6.28
CA LEU A 41 -27.34 3.90 -7.03
C LEU A 41 -28.72 3.24 -7.24
N LEU A 42 -29.80 3.78 -6.66
CA LEU A 42 -31.16 3.38 -7.03
C LEU A 42 -31.52 3.81 -8.47
N ILE A 43 -30.91 4.89 -8.96
CA ILE A 43 -31.22 5.50 -10.26
C ILE A 43 -29.97 5.53 -11.16
N GLY A 44 -28.84 5.96 -10.61
CA GLY A 44 -27.57 6.11 -11.32
C GLY A 44 -26.82 4.79 -11.49
N LYS A 45 -25.83 4.80 -12.39
CA LYS A 45 -24.96 3.63 -12.64
C LYS A 45 -23.67 3.68 -11.84
N ASP A 46 -22.98 4.82 -11.90
CA ASP A 46 -21.68 5.03 -11.24
C ASP A 46 -21.79 6.21 -10.27
N CYS A 47 -21.65 5.93 -8.97
CA CYS A 47 -21.71 6.96 -7.93
C CYS A 47 -20.55 7.96 -8.11
N PRO A 48 -20.82 9.29 -8.12
CA PRO A 48 -19.78 10.30 -8.12
C PRO A 48 -18.79 10.09 -6.98
N PHE A 49 -17.50 10.33 -7.26
CA PHE A 49 -16.42 10.19 -6.29
C PHE A 49 -16.41 11.34 -5.25
N LEU A 50 -16.73 12.56 -5.68
CA LEU A 50 -16.73 13.73 -4.80
C LEU A 50 -18.13 13.99 -4.22
N LEU A 51 -18.21 14.21 -2.90
CA LEU A 51 -19.45 14.56 -2.21
C LEU A 51 -20.17 15.77 -2.85
N ARG A 52 -19.43 16.80 -3.27
CA ARG A 52 -19.99 17.98 -3.94
C ARG A 52 -20.76 17.58 -5.21
N ASP A 53 -20.19 16.68 -6.01
CA ASP A 53 -20.78 16.26 -7.28
C ASP A 53 -21.98 15.33 -7.02
N LEU A 54 -21.89 14.49 -5.99
CA LEU A 54 -23.03 13.71 -5.48
C LEU A 54 -24.19 14.61 -5.05
N LEU A 55 -23.93 15.67 -4.28
CA LEU A 55 -24.95 16.63 -3.84
C LEU A 55 -25.55 17.45 -4.98
N ALA A 56 -24.82 17.62 -6.09
CA ALA A 56 -25.28 18.31 -7.29
C ALA A 56 -26.08 17.42 -8.26
N SER A 57 -26.16 16.11 -7.98
CA SER A 57 -26.80 15.13 -8.87
C SER A 57 -28.31 15.33 -8.99
N GLN A 58 -28.83 15.13 -10.21
CA GLN A 58 -30.27 15.20 -10.48
C GLN A 58 -31.00 13.96 -9.96
N GLU A 59 -30.28 12.84 -9.86
CA GLU A 59 -30.74 11.58 -9.29
C GLU A 59 -31.20 11.78 -7.85
N LEU A 60 -30.38 12.42 -6.99
CA LEU A 60 -30.78 12.69 -5.61
C LEU A 60 -31.88 13.77 -5.52
N VAL A 61 -31.87 14.76 -6.41
CA VAL A 61 -32.94 15.77 -6.48
C VAL A 61 -34.29 15.11 -6.80
N SER A 62 -34.32 14.09 -7.66
CA SER A 62 -35.55 13.37 -8.00
C SER A 62 -36.16 12.59 -6.83
N ILE A 63 -35.35 12.23 -5.83
CA ILE A 63 -35.77 11.47 -4.64
C ILE A 63 -36.09 12.41 -3.47
N PHE A 64 -35.19 13.35 -3.17
CA PHE A 64 -35.27 14.19 -1.97
C PHE A 64 -35.85 15.58 -2.22
N GLY A 65 -35.95 15.99 -3.48
CA GLY A 65 -36.39 17.32 -3.86
C GLY A 65 -35.29 18.37 -3.80
N GLN A 66 -35.38 19.34 -4.70
CA GLN A 66 -34.41 20.44 -4.85
C GLN A 66 -34.15 21.22 -3.54
N PRO A 67 -35.18 21.63 -2.76
CA PRO A 67 -34.95 22.44 -1.55
C PRO A 67 -34.09 21.73 -0.50
N VAL A 68 -34.28 20.42 -0.32
CA VAL A 68 -33.51 19.62 0.65
C VAL A 68 -32.06 19.52 0.20
N MET A 69 -31.84 19.22 -1.08
CA MET A 69 -30.49 19.13 -1.64
C MET A 69 -29.73 20.45 -1.58
N ASP A 70 -30.40 21.58 -1.80
CA ASP A 70 -29.76 22.90 -1.70
C ASP A 70 -29.36 23.25 -0.26
N ILE A 71 -30.18 22.90 0.73
CA ILE A 71 -29.80 23.05 2.15
C ILE A 71 -28.57 22.17 2.46
N LEU A 72 -28.54 20.92 2.00
CA LEU A 72 -27.37 20.05 2.20
C LEU A 72 -26.10 20.64 1.58
N LYS A 73 -26.18 21.22 0.37
CA LYS A 73 -25.04 21.90 -0.27
C LYS A 73 -24.52 23.06 0.56
N VAL A 74 -25.40 23.84 1.20
CA VAL A 74 -24.98 24.93 2.10
C VAL A 74 -24.19 24.39 3.30
N PHE A 75 -24.59 23.25 3.88
CA PHE A 75 -23.92 22.73 5.07
C PHE A 75 -22.62 21.95 4.77
N ILE A 76 -22.62 21.09 3.75
CA ILE A 76 -21.56 20.09 3.51
C ILE A 76 -21.08 20.03 2.04
N GLY A 77 -21.50 20.98 1.21
CA GLY A 77 -21.18 21.04 -0.22
C GLY A 77 -19.85 21.72 -0.54
N SER A 78 -19.88 22.72 -1.41
CA SER A 78 -18.68 23.44 -1.86
C SER A 78 -18.17 24.44 -0.81
N PRO A 79 -16.95 24.99 -1.00
CA PRO A 79 -16.45 26.11 -0.20
C PRO A 79 -17.29 27.39 -0.27
N ASP A 80 -18.29 27.48 -1.16
CA ASP A 80 -19.24 28.60 -1.21
C ASP A 80 -20.29 28.55 -0.08
N GLY A 81 -20.43 27.40 0.59
CA GLY A 81 -21.24 27.21 1.79
C GLY A 81 -20.41 27.15 3.07
N LEU A 82 -21.00 26.58 4.13
CA LEU A 82 -20.31 26.32 5.40
C LEU A 82 -19.20 25.28 5.27
N ASN A 83 -19.35 24.33 4.35
CA ASN A 83 -18.38 23.25 4.08
C ASN A 83 -17.94 22.49 5.36
N LEU A 84 -18.89 22.24 6.27
CA LEU A 84 -18.61 21.72 7.62
C LEU A 84 -17.80 20.42 7.61
N ARG A 85 -18.08 19.54 6.63
CA ARG A 85 -17.34 18.28 6.44
C ARG A 85 -15.85 18.56 6.27
N ASN A 86 -15.46 19.39 5.31
CA ASN A 86 -14.04 19.56 4.99
C ASN A 86 -13.31 20.37 6.07
N ILE A 87 -13.89 21.46 6.57
CA ILE A 87 -13.22 22.27 7.60
C ILE A 87 -12.94 21.46 8.88
N LEU A 88 -13.81 20.49 9.22
CA LEU A 88 -13.62 19.55 10.32
C LEU A 88 -12.55 18.50 10.03
N TRP A 89 -12.69 17.77 8.92
CA TRP A 89 -11.76 16.69 8.54
C TRP A 89 -10.34 17.17 8.21
N HIS A 90 -10.17 18.47 7.97
CA HIS A 90 -8.88 19.13 7.75
C HIS A 90 -8.38 19.95 8.96
N GLY A 91 -9.15 19.99 10.06
CA GLY A 91 -8.71 20.61 11.33
C GLY A 91 -8.55 22.13 11.26
N PHE A 92 -9.44 22.81 10.53
CA PHE A 92 -9.48 24.28 10.48
C PHE A 92 -10.35 24.91 11.56
N VAL A 93 -11.12 24.10 12.29
CA VAL A 93 -12.08 24.57 13.29
C VAL A 93 -11.74 23.99 14.64
N SER A 94 -11.64 24.85 15.65
CA SER A 94 -11.48 24.46 17.04
C SER A 94 -12.79 23.96 17.65
N ALA A 95 -12.70 23.29 18.80
CA ALA A 95 -13.86 22.63 19.41
C ALA A 95 -14.98 23.63 19.77
N GLU A 96 -14.62 24.83 20.22
CA GLU A 96 -15.54 25.89 20.66
C GLU A 96 -16.17 26.66 19.48
N GLU A 97 -15.61 26.56 18.28
CA GLU A 97 -16.05 27.30 17.09
C GLU A 97 -17.21 26.64 16.36
N ILE A 98 -17.69 25.47 16.82
CA ILE A 98 -18.79 24.74 16.16
C ILE A 98 -20.07 24.84 16.98
N PRO A 99 -21.04 25.67 16.53
CA PRO A 99 -22.34 25.72 17.15
C PRO A 99 -23.04 24.36 17.10
N VAL A 100 -23.50 23.89 18.28
CA VAL A 100 -24.36 22.69 18.40
C VAL A 100 -25.61 22.75 17.51
N LYS A 101 -26.06 23.96 17.15
CA LYS A 101 -27.18 24.21 16.24
C LYS A 101 -26.93 23.64 14.83
N TYR A 102 -25.70 23.74 14.32
CA TYR A 102 -25.37 23.18 13.01
C TYR A 102 -25.42 21.65 13.01
N PHE A 103 -24.88 21.06 14.08
CA PHE A 103 -24.99 19.61 14.30
C PHE A 103 -26.44 19.16 14.43
N SER A 104 -27.23 19.85 15.25
CA SER A 104 -28.65 19.54 15.48
C SER A 104 -29.45 19.63 14.18
N MET A 105 -29.20 20.65 13.36
CA MET A 105 -29.85 20.82 12.06
C MET A 105 -29.50 19.68 11.09
N LEU A 106 -28.22 19.33 10.96
CA LEU A 106 -27.80 18.21 10.11
C LEU A 106 -28.36 16.86 10.58
N LEU A 107 -28.43 16.64 11.90
CA LEU A 107 -29.01 15.43 12.47
C LEU A 107 -30.51 15.33 12.15
N PHE A 108 -31.23 16.44 12.28
CA PHE A 108 -32.63 16.55 11.90
C PHE A 108 -32.86 16.32 10.40
N LEU A 109 -32.06 16.97 9.54
CA LEU A 109 -32.11 16.76 8.09
C LEU A 109 -31.86 15.30 7.72
N THR A 110 -30.90 14.65 8.36
CA THR A 110 -30.59 13.24 8.13
C THR A 110 -31.77 12.33 8.48
N ALA A 111 -32.47 12.61 9.58
CA ALA A 111 -33.69 11.89 9.93
C ALA A 111 -34.79 12.09 8.87
N GLY A 112 -34.98 13.33 8.41
CA GLY A 112 -35.96 13.69 7.38
C GLY A 112 -35.69 13.03 6.03
N LEU A 113 -34.42 12.97 5.61
CA LEU A 113 -34.01 12.23 4.40
C LEU A 113 -34.39 10.75 4.48
N GLY A 114 -34.24 10.13 5.64
CA GLY A 114 -34.66 8.74 5.85
C GLY A 114 -36.16 8.53 5.62
N GLN A 115 -37.00 9.48 6.02
CA GLN A 115 -38.45 9.43 5.79
C GLN A 115 -38.78 9.59 4.30
N LEU A 116 -38.16 10.55 3.63
CA LEU A 116 -38.33 10.77 2.18
C LEU A 116 -37.92 9.54 1.38
N LEU A 117 -36.77 8.95 1.71
CA LEU A 117 -36.29 7.73 1.08
C LEU A 117 -37.26 6.56 1.27
N ASN A 118 -37.78 6.38 2.48
CA ASN A 118 -38.74 5.31 2.76
C ASN A 118 -40.01 5.47 1.90
N ASN A 119 -40.54 6.70 1.81
CA ASN A 119 -41.69 6.98 0.96
C ASN A 119 -41.40 6.69 -0.52
N TYR A 120 -40.23 7.09 -1.02
CA TYR A 120 -39.82 6.83 -2.40
C TYR A 120 -39.70 5.32 -2.68
N CYS A 121 -39.06 4.55 -1.80
CA CYS A 121 -38.92 3.11 -1.95
C CYS A 121 -40.29 2.40 -1.94
N LEU A 122 -41.21 2.83 -1.08
CA LEU A 122 -42.58 2.29 -1.04
C LEU A 122 -43.35 2.59 -2.33
N GLN A 123 -43.21 3.80 -2.88
CA GLN A 123 -43.89 4.21 -4.12
C GLN A 123 -43.33 3.49 -5.35
N THR A 124 -42.01 3.32 -5.41
CA THR A 124 -41.32 2.74 -6.58
C THR A 124 -41.10 1.23 -6.48
N GLN A 125 -41.45 0.61 -5.34
CA GLN A 125 -41.13 -0.79 -5.04
C GLN A 125 -39.63 -1.12 -5.15
N SER A 126 -38.79 -0.11 -4.89
CA SER A 126 -37.33 -0.25 -4.94
C SER A 126 -36.79 -0.72 -3.59
N THR A 127 -35.73 -1.54 -3.63
CA THR A 127 -35.00 -1.97 -2.44
C THR A 127 -33.64 -1.29 -2.42
N LEU A 128 -33.31 -0.61 -1.33
CA LEU A 128 -32.00 -0.03 -1.13
C LEU A 128 -30.95 -1.13 -0.92
N VAL A 129 -29.94 -1.16 -1.78
CA VAL A 129 -28.78 -2.05 -1.64
C VAL A 129 -27.60 -1.24 -1.12
N HIS A 130 -27.08 -1.65 0.03
CA HIS A 130 -25.91 -1.00 0.61
C HIS A 130 -24.63 -1.50 -0.05
N ARG A 131 -23.73 -0.56 -0.37
CA ARG A 131 -22.36 -0.92 -0.78
C ARG A 131 -21.68 -1.72 0.33
N PRO A 132 -20.76 -2.65 0.01
CA PRO A 132 -20.02 -3.38 1.03
C PRO A 132 -19.11 -2.44 1.83
N TYR A 133 -18.89 -2.76 3.11
CA TYR A 133 -17.91 -2.05 3.94
C TYR A 133 -16.49 -2.55 3.61
N VAL A 134 -15.51 -1.66 3.77
CA VAL A 134 -14.10 -2.00 3.64
C VAL A 134 -13.66 -2.75 4.89
N SER A 135 -12.95 -3.87 4.67
CA SER A 135 -12.25 -4.60 5.72
C SER A 135 -10.76 -4.33 5.61
N PHE A 136 -10.13 -4.03 6.73
CA PHE A 136 -8.68 -3.91 6.80
C PHE A 136 -8.04 -5.29 6.70
N THR A 137 -7.21 -5.49 5.69
CA THR A 137 -6.37 -6.69 5.53
C THR A 137 -4.96 -6.42 6.07
N ASN A 138 -4.19 -7.47 6.34
CA ASN A 138 -2.78 -7.37 6.74
C ASN A 138 -2.51 -6.63 8.07
N LEU A 139 -3.44 -6.65 9.02
CA LEU A 139 -3.28 -6.02 10.35
C LEU A 139 -1.99 -6.47 11.08
N LYS A 140 -1.51 -7.69 10.83
CA LYS A 140 -0.26 -8.19 11.40
C LYS A 140 0.95 -7.34 11.05
N GLU A 141 0.95 -6.71 9.87
CA GLU A 141 2.03 -5.85 9.40
C GLU A 141 2.04 -4.49 10.12
N LEU A 142 0.95 -4.16 10.83
CA LEU A 142 0.78 -2.91 11.57
C LEU A 142 1.22 -3.01 13.04
N HIS A 143 1.68 -4.17 13.52
CA HIS A 143 2.26 -4.31 14.86
C HIS A 143 3.70 -3.76 14.90
N ILE A 144 3.83 -2.45 14.70
CA ILE A 144 5.10 -1.71 14.69
C ILE A 144 5.45 -1.20 16.08
N PHE A 145 4.43 -0.71 16.78
CA PHE A 145 4.55 -0.09 18.09
C PHE A 145 4.10 -1.06 19.18
N PRO A 146 4.69 -0.98 20.38
CA PRO A 146 4.17 -1.67 21.55
C PRO A 146 2.74 -1.21 21.87
N ASP A 147 2.02 -2.04 22.61
CA ASP A 147 0.69 -1.69 23.12
C ASP A 147 0.76 -0.49 24.07
N LEU A 148 -0.10 0.50 23.84
CA LEU A 148 -0.21 1.68 24.69
C LEU A 148 -0.86 1.32 26.03
N ASN A 149 -0.08 1.42 27.11
CA ASN A 149 -0.54 1.22 28.48
C ASN A 149 -1.03 2.53 29.13
N HIS A 150 -1.67 2.41 30.29
CA HIS A 150 -2.26 3.54 31.00
C HIS A 150 -1.22 4.62 31.38
N LYS A 151 0.03 4.23 31.62
CA LYS A 151 1.14 5.15 31.95
C LYS A 151 1.56 5.98 30.74
N LEU A 152 1.70 5.36 29.57
CA LEU A 152 1.97 6.05 28.31
C LEU A 152 0.86 7.03 27.95
N LEU A 153 -0.40 6.65 28.16
CA LEU A 153 -1.54 7.53 27.89
C LEU A 153 -1.58 8.74 28.83
N SER A 154 -1.15 8.58 30.09
CA SER A 154 -0.96 9.72 31.00
C SER A 154 0.12 10.67 30.51
N LEU A 155 1.29 10.13 30.12
CA LEU A 155 2.39 10.93 29.57
C LEU A 155 2.00 11.64 28.27
N ALA A 156 1.18 10.99 27.44
CA ALA A 156 0.65 11.59 26.22
C ALA A 156 -0.18 12.85 26.54
N GLY A 157 -0.99 12.83 27.61
CA GLY A 157 -1.73 13.99 28.07
C GLY A 157 -0.83 15.17 28.43
N GLU A 158 0.29 14.91 29.12
CA GLU A 158 1.28 15.94 29.44
C GLU A 158 1.96 16.49 28.18
N LEU A 159 2.38 15.61 27.26
CA LEU A 159 3.04 15.99 26.00
C LEU A 159 2.15 16.87 25.12
N VAL A 160 0.85 16.55 25.04
CA VAL A 160 -0.13 17.35 24.30
C VAL A 160 -0.12 18.82 24.73
N THR A 161 0.00 19.10 26.03
CA THR A 161 -0.01 20.47 26.55
C THR A 161 1.29 21.26 26.31
N LYS A 162 2.38 20.57 25.95
CA LYS A 162 3.73 21.14 25.88
C LYS A 162 4.37 21.08 24.49
N SER A 163 3.74 20.41 23.54
CA SER A 163 4.27 20.24 22.19
C SER A 163 4.03 21.47 21.32
N ASN A 164 5.04 21.87 20.54
CA ASN A 164 4.96 23.06 19.68
C ASN A 164 4.04 22.87 18.46
N ILE A 165 3.69 21.62 18.14
CA ILE A 165 2.77 21.30 17.05
C ILE A 165 1.30 21.28 17.50
N VAL A 166 1.02 21.49 18.79
CA VAL A 166 -0.35 21.53 19.31
C VAL A 166 -0.80 22.97 19.47
N LEU A 167 -1.84 23.34 18.72
CA LEU A 167 -2.51 24.63 18.91
C LEU A 167 -3.34 24.57 20.21
N LYS A 168 -3.25 25.61 21.03
CA LYS A 168 -3.95 25.67 22.34
C LYS A 168 -5.47 25.48 22.21
N THR A 169 -6.07 26.09 21.19
CA THR A 169 -7.50 25.97 20.86
C THR A 169 -7.91 24.56 20.44
N MET A 170 -6.95 23.71 20.08
CA MET A 170 -7.19 22.34 19.64
C MET A 170 -6.93 21.28 20.72
N LEU A 171 -6.46 21.68 21.90
CA LEU A 171 -6.22 20.78 23.04
C LEU A 171 -7.41 19.85 23.36
N PRO A 172 -8.68 20.31 23.34
CA PRO A 172 -9.82 19.44 23.63
C PRO A 172 -9.91 18.21 22.73
N PHE A 173 -9.51 18.33 21.45
CA PHE A 173 -9.53 17.21 20.51
C PHE A 173 -8.47 16.15 20.83
N TRP A 174 -7.25 16.59 21.16
CA TRP A 174 -6.17 15.69 21.56
C TRP A 174 -6.53 14.90 22.82
N THR A 175 -7.07 15.57 23.84
CA THR A 175 -7.54 14.93 25.07
C THR A 175 -8.65 13.94 24.77
N ALA A 176 -9.65 14.34 23.97
CA ALA A 176 -10.76 13.47 23.59
C ALA A 176 -10.30 12.24 22.79
N ALA A 177 -9.26 12.37 21.94
CA ALA A 177 -8.68 11.24 21.21
C ALA A 177 -8.06 10.21 22.17
N ILE A 178 -7.23 10.67 23.12
CA ILE A 178 -6.60 9.82 24.14
C ILE A 178 -7.66 9.12 24.99
N THR A 179 -8.68 9.85 25.46
CA THR A 179 -9.79 9.29 26.24
C THR A 179 -10.60 8.27 25.43
N SER A 180 -10.85 8.53 24.14
CA SER A 180 -11.55 7.58 23.27
C SER A 180 -10.77 6.27 23.14
N PHE A 181 -9.45 6.34 23.01
CA PHE A 181 -8.60 5.15 22.99
C PHE A 181 -8.69 4.35 24.30
N GLN A 182 -8.63 5.03 25.46
CA GLN A 182 -8.76 4.40 26.79
C GLN A 182 -10.10 3.66 26.95
N GLN A 183 -11.16 4.19 26.35
CA GLN A 183 -12.51 3.61 26.40
C GLN A 183 -12.74 2.51 25.34
N GLY A 184 -11.71 2.14 24.56
CA GLY A 184 -11.85 1.16 23.47
C GLY A 184 -12.60 1.70 22.24
N ARG A 185 -12.86 3.00 22.17
CA ARG A 185 -13.49 3.67 21.02
C ARG A 185 -12.43 4.05 20.00
N TYR A 186 -11.87 3.03 19.33
CA TYR A 186 -10.72 3.18 18.44
C TYR A 186 -10.99 4.03 17.20
N ALA A 187 -12.18 3.92 16.60
CA ALA A 187 -12.58 4.81 15.50
C ALA A 187 -12.62 6.27 15.94
N ASP A 188 -13.31 6.57 17.05
CA ASP A 188 -13.43 7.93 17.58
C ASP A 188 -12.05 8.54 17.87
N CYS A 189 -11.12 7.75 18.43
CA CYS A 189 -9.73 8.16 18.63
C CYS A 189 -9.08 8.61 17.31
N VAL A 190 -9.14 7.80 16.26
CA VAL A 190 -8.46 8.10 14.99
C VAL A 190 -9.16 9.25 14.24
N ILE A 191 -10.49 9.32 14.27
CA ILE A 191 -11.26 10.42 13.68
C ILE A 191 -10.86 11.75 14.31
N LEU A 192 -10.73 11.80 15.64
CA LEU A 192 -10.27 12.99 16.34
C LEU A 192 -8.80 13.30 16.06
N LEU A 193 -7.95 12.28 15.97
CA LEU A 193 -6.50 12.44 15.85
C LEU A 193 -6.04 12.89 14.45
N LEU A 194 -6.70 12.45 13.38
CA LEU A 194 -6.30 12.76 12.00
C LEU A 194 -6.26 14.27 11.69
N PRO A 195 -7.32 15.06 11.97
CA PRO A 195 -7.29 16.51 11.79
C PRO A 195 -6.20 17.19 12.63
N GLN A 196 -5.91 16.63 13.81
CA GLN A 196 -4.92 17.20 14.72
C GLN A 196 -3.49 16.98 14.26
N LEU A 197 -3.20 15.81 13.69
CA LEU A 197 -1.95 15.56 12.99
C LEU A 197 -1.80 16.48 11.79
N GLU A 198 -2.85 16.67 10.99
CA GLU A 198 -2.78 17.58 9.84
C GLU A 198 -2.50 19.02 10.27
N GLY A 199 -3.23 19.52 11.28
CA GLY A 199 -3.02 20.86 11.84
C GLY A 199 -1.62 21.04 12.43
N GLY A 200 -1.13 20.07 13.19
CA GLY A 200 0.22 20.13 13.78
C GLY A 200 1.34 20.09 12.74
N LEU A 201 1.20 19.26 11.70
CA LEU A 201 2.13 19.28 10.58
C LEU A 201 2.03 20.57 9.76
N ARG A 202 0.85 21.19 9.65
CA ARG A 202 0.67 22.49 9.00
C ARG A 202 1.43 23.59 9.72
N VAL A 203 1.45 23.57 11.06
CA VAL A 203 2.29 24.48 11.86
C VAL A 203 3.76 24.33 11.47
N LEU A 204 4.28 23.09 11.44
CA LEU A 204 5.67 22.84 11.03
C LEU A 204 5.93 23.26 9.59
N PHE A 205 5.06 22.84 8.67
CA PHE A 205 5.13 23.13 7.24
C PHE A 205 5.28 24.63 6.96
N THR A 206 4.41 25.43 7.58
CA THR A 206 4.40 26.88 7.38
C THR A 206 5.64 27.57 7.97
N ALA A 207 6.15 27.05 9.09
CA ALA A 207 7.38 27.54 9.69
C ALA A 207 8.61 27.22 8.82
N VAL A 208 8.78 25.96 8.39
CA VAL A 208 9.99 25.52 7.67
C VAL A 208 10.04 26.00 6.22
N ASN A 209 8.87 26.16 5.58
CA ASN A 209 8.77 26.72 4.23
C ASN A 209 8.53 28.24 4.21
N LYS A 210 8.56 28.91 5.38
CA LYS A 210 8.40 30.37 5.52
C LYS A 210 7.12 30.93 4.87
N CYS A 211 6.00 30.22 5.01
CA CYS A 211 4.71 30.58 4.41
C CYS A 211 3.59 30.69 5.47
N PRO A 212 3.67 31.64 6.42
CA PRO A 212 2.76 31.72 7.57
C PRO A 212 1.30 31.97 7.17
N SER A 213 1.06 32.65 6.05
CA SER A 213 -0.30 32.91 5.52
C SER A 213 -1.09 31.62 5.27
N ARG A 214 -0.42 30.49 5.06
CA ARG A 214 -1.05 29.22 4.71
C ARG A 214 -1.56 28.43 5.92
N LEU A 215 -1.31 28.88 7.15
CA LEU A 215 -1.70 28.16 8.36
C LEU A 215 -3.22 28.07 8.54
N MET A 216 -3.94 29.15 8.22
CA MET A 216 -5.39 29.26 8.40
C MET A 216 -6.13 29.42 7.06
N THR A 217 -5.59 28.89 5.97
CA THR A 217 -6.21 28.99 4.64
C THR A 217 -7.43 28.09 4.52
N ALA A 218 -8.59 28.60 4.94
CA ALA A 218 -9.91 28.06 4.64
C ALA A 218 -10.75 29.06 3.83
N GLU A 219 -10.15 29.70 2.82
CA GLU A 219 -10.82 30.67 1.95
C GLU A 219 -11.53 29.96 0.79
N SER A 220 -12.66 30.51 0.32
CA SER A 220 -13.39 29.94 -0.83
C SER A 220 -12.60 30.01 -2.15
N SER A 221 -11.65 30.94 -2.26
CA SER A 221 -10.83 31.18 -3.45
C SER A 221 -9.49 30.43 -3.47
N SER A 222 -9.13 29.73 -2.40
CA SER A 222 -7.81 29.13 -2.21
C SER A 222 -7.94 27.66 -1.78
N LEU A 223 -7.12 26.78 -2.34
CA LEU A 223 -7.09 25.38 -1.90
C LEU A 223 -6.61 25.27 -0.45
N TYR A 224 -7.21 24.35 0.31
CA TYR A 224 -6.80 24.06 1.67
C TYR A 224 -5.40 23.46 1.70
N THR A 225 -4.57 23.89 2.65
CA THR A 225 -3.27 23.25 2.91
C THR A 225 -3.50 21.94 3.69
N THR A 226 -3.67 20.84 2.98
CA THR A 226 -3.98 19.49 3.50
C THR A 226 -2.73 18.60 3.57
N PHE A 227 -2.86 17.36 4.10
CA PHE A 227 -1.78 16.36 4.08
C PHE A 227 -1.13 16.20 2.70
N ASP A 228 -1.90 16.23 1.61
CA ASP A 228 -1.39 16.03 0.25
C ASP A 228 -0.34 17.09 -0.11
N GLU A 229 -0.60 18.34 0.27
CA GLU A 229 0.31 19.45 0.01
C GLU A 229 1.43 19.53 1.06
N ILE A 230 1.10 19.29 2.32
CA ILE A 230 2.05 19.28 3.45
C ILE A 230 3.15 18.24 3.25
N LEU A 231 2.80 17.06 2.73
CA LEU A 231 3.69 15.91 2.56
C LEU A 231 4.26 15.77 1.15
N ALA A 232 3.95 16.70 0.23
CA ALA A 232 4.46 16.69 -1.14
C ALA A 232 5.97 16.92 -1.20
N LYS A 233 6.61 16.49 -2.31
CA LYS A 233 8.04 16.72 -2.57
C LYS A 233 8.35 18.19 -2.80
N GLN A 234 7.48 18.86 -3.55
CA GLN A 234 7.64 20.23 -4.00
C GLN A 234 6.35 21.01 -3.70
N LEU A 235 6.52 22.30 -3.49
CA LEU A 235 5.45 23.28 -3.35
C LEU A 235 4.87 23.63 -4.72
N ASN A 236 3.76 24.37 -4.75
CA ASN A 236 3.08 24.78 -6.00
C ASN A 236 3.95 25.68 -6.90
N ASN A 237 4.95 26.36 -6.34
CA ASN A 237 5.95 27.16 -7.05
C ASN A 237 7.20 26.34 -7.44
N GLU A 238 7.12 25.00 -7.42
CA GLU A 238 8.19 24.04 -7.73
C GLU A 238 9.38 24.03 -6.76
N GLU A 239 9.37 24.89 -5.73
CA GLU A 239 10.38 24.88 -4.67
C GLU A 239 10.31 23.58 -3.85
N MET A 240 11.46 23.13 -3.36
CA MET A 240 11.53 21.92 -2.54
C MET A 240 10.86 22.14 -1.19
N ASN A 241 9.91 21.27 -0.84
CA ASN A 241 9.29 21.28 0.47
C ASN A 241 10.32 20.83 1.52
N GLN A 242 10.52 21.65 2.54
CA GLN A 242 11.50 21.39 3.60
C GLN A 242 10.97 20.47 4.71
N LEU A 243 9.64 20.29 4.81
CA LEU A 243 9.05 19.49 5.88
C LEU A 243 9.48 18.00 5.83
N PRO A 244 9.51 17.31 4.68
CA PRO A 244 10.00 15.93 4.61
C PRO A 244 11.41 15.74 5.16
N ILE A 245 12.29 16.73 5.01
CA ILE A 245 13.66 16.72 5.57
C ILE A 245 13.60 16.80 7.09
N VAL A 246 12.77 17.70 7.64
CA VAL A 246 12.61 17.90 9.08
C VAL A 246 11.96 16.70 9.76
N LEU A 247 11.01 16.03 9.11
CA LEU A 247 10.36 14.81 9.61
C LEU A 247 11.28 13.58 9.49
N GLY A 248 12.06 13.48 8.42
CA GLY A 248 12.90 12.32 8.12
C GLY A 248 12.14 11.18 7.42
N GLU A 249 12.89 10.27 6.80
CA GLU A 249 12.37 9.22 5.91
C GLU A 249 11.34 8.32 6.61
N SER A 250 11.65 7.80 7.81
CA SER A 250 10.76 6.89 8.53
C SER A 250 9.41 7.50 8.92
N ALA A 251 9.38 8.79 9.29
CA ALA A 251 8.12 9.48 9.59
C ALA A 251 7.29 9.69 8.32
N MET A 252 7.95 10.07 7.21
CA MET A 252 7.31 10.20 5.92
C MET A 252 6.72 8.87 5.45
N GLU A 253 7.49 7.78 5.51
CA GLU A 253 7.00 6.45 5.11
C GLU A 253 5.79 6.02 5.95
N PHE A 254 5.77 6.32 7.26
CA PHE A 254 4.61 6.01 8.11
C PHE A 254 3.35 6.73 7.64
N PHE A 255 3.45 8.04 7.37
CA PHE A 255 2.31 8.79 6.84
C PHE A 255 1.85 8.25 5.49
N TRP A 256 2.77 7.95 4.57
CA TRP A 256 2.42 7.41 3.25
C TRP A 256 1.75 6.03 3.34
N ASP A 257 2.20 5.15 4.23
CA ASP A 257 1.56 3.86 4.50
C ASP A 257 0.13 4.01 5.00
N PHE A 258 -0.09 4.83 6.03
CA PHE A 258 -1.40 4.94 6.67
C PHE A 258 -2.39 5.82 5.90
N LEU A 259 -1.92 6.79 5.12
CA LEU A 259 -2.78 7.79 4.47
C LEU A 259 -2.92 7.59 2.95
N ASN A 260 -1.90 7.10 2.23
CA ASN A 260 -1.88 7.25 0.77
C ASN A 260 -1.72 5.94 -0.01
N HIS A 261 -0.82 5.03 0.40
CA HIS A 261 -0.55 3.82 -0.37
C HIS A 261 -1.82 2.99 -0.62
N GLN A 262 -2.03 2.59 -1.89
CA GLN A 262 -3.26 1.92 -2.32
C GLN A 262 -3.54 0.61 -1.58
N GLU A 263 -2.49 -0.16 -1.28
CA GLU A 263 -2.56 -1.40 -0.49
C GLU A 263 -2.42 -1.16 1.02
N GLY A 264 -2.22 0.10 1.42
CA GLY A 264 -2.15 0.52 2.81
C GLY A 264 -3.52 0.79 3.42
N PRO A 265 -3.57 1.06 4.74
CA PRO A 265 -4.83 1.30 5.44
C PRO A 265 -5.67 2.46 4.91
N ARG A 266 -5.07 3.51 4.32
CA ARG A 266 -5.77 4.73 3.85
C ARG A 266 -6.85 5.20 4.84
N VAL A 267 -6.46 5.30 6.11
CA VAL A 267 -7.40 5.40 7.24
C VAL A 267 -8.31 6.61 7.14
N ARG A 268 -7.78 7.73 6.62
CA ARG A 268 -8.52 8.98 6.46
C ARG A 268 -9.61 8.82 5.42
N ASP A 269 -9.28 8.30 4.24
CA ASP A 269 -10.21 8.15 3.13
C ASP A 269 -11.40 7.30 3.59
N HIS A 270 -11.12 6.10 4.08
CA HIS A 270 -12.17 5.17 4.47
C HIS A 270 -13.03 5.66 5.65
N LEU A 271 -12.45 6.35 6.65
CA LEU A 271 -13.23 6.92 7.76
C LEU A 271 -14.05 8.14 7.32
N SER A 272 -13.48 9.02 6.49
CA SER A 272 -14.14 10.26 6.05
C SER A 272 -15.23 10.06 5.01
N HIS A 273 -15.22 8.93 4.30
CA HIS A 273 -16.27 8.49 3.37
C HIS A 273 -17.25 7.47 4.01
N GLY A 274 -17.09 7.16 5.30
CA GLY A 274 -17.99 6.26 6.03
C GLY A 274 -17.91 4.80 5.59
N GLU A 275 -16.82 4.39 4.94
CA GLU A 275 -16.64 3.07 4.34
C GLU A 275 -16.33 1.95 5.34
N ILE A 276 -16.22 2.29 6.62
CA ILE A 276 -15.89 1.36 7.70
C ILE A 276 -17.00 1.36 8.75
N ILE A 277 -17.25 0.18 9.32
CA ILE A 277 -18.09 0.02 10.49
C ILE A 277 -17.31 0.49 11.73
N LEU A 278 -17.69 1.64 12.30
CA LEU A 278 -16.92 2.30 13.37
C LEU A 278 -16.78 1.43 14.63
N SER A 279 -17.81 0.63 14.94
CA SER A 279 -17.82 -0.29 16.09
C SER A 279 -16.80 -1.43 15.97
N HIS A 280 -16.34 -1.75 14.76
CA HIS A 280 -15.38 -2.83 14.47
C HIS A 280 -14.01 -2.29 14.01
N PHE A 281 -13.73 -1.01 14.25
CA PHE A 281 -12.47 -0.41 13.82
C PHE A 281 -11.26 -1.07 14.53
N PRO A 282 -10.21 -1.49 13.80
CA PRO A 282 -9.10 -2.25 14.39
C PRO A 282 -8.32 -1.47 15.43
N ARG A 283 -8.07 -2.12 16.58
CA ARG A 283 -7.23 -1.58 17.66
C ARG A 283 -5.80 -1.30 17.16
N GLU A 284 -5.27 -2.15 16.29
CA GLU A 284 -3.90 -2.11 15.77
C GLU A 284 -3.61 -0.81 15.03
N ILE A 285 -4.59 -0.34 14.24
CA ILE A 285 -4.50 0.92 13.51
C ILE A 285 -4.51 2.09 14.48
N ALA A 286 -5.46 2.12 15.42
CA ALA A 286 -5.54 3.18 16.42
C ALA A 286 -4.29 3.23 17.31
N ASN A 287 -3.77 2.07 17.72
CA ASN A 287 -2.56 1.96 18.54
C ASN A 287 -1.36 2.54 17.78
N SER A 288 -1.20 2.19 16.50
CA SER A 288 -0.11 2.69 15.66
C SER A 288 -0.20 4.19 15.44
N MET A 289 -1.39 4.70 15.06
CA MET A 289 -1.61 6.13 14.83
C MET A 289 -1.37 6.95 16.09
N LEU A 290 -1.90 6.52 17.24
CA LEU A 290 -1.71 7.24 18.51
C LEU A 290 -0.26 7.14 18.99
N SER A 291 0.39 5.98 18.87
CA SER A 291 1.80 5.79 19.23
C SER A 291 2.70 6.71 18.42
N PHE A 292 2.52 6.75 17.10
CA PHE A 292 3.27 7.63 16.22
C PHE A 292 3.00 9.11 16.50
N SER A 293 1.75 9.45 16.84
CA SER A 293 1.41 10.82 17.25
C SER A 293 2.13 11.23 18.53
N ILE A 294 2.21 10.34 19.53
CA ILE A 294 2.97 10.56 20.76
C ILE A 294 4.46 10.77 20.45
N THR A 295 5.03 9.98 19.54
CA THR A 295 6.40 10.18 19.04
C THR A 295 6.59 11.58 18.45
N LEU A 296 5.69 12.05 17.58
CA LEU A 296 5.77 13.39 16.99
C LEU A 296 5.64 14.48 18.05
N LEU A 297 4.67 14.35 18.97
CA LEU A 297 4.51 15.27 20.07
C LEU A 297 5.81 15.38 20.86
N CYS A 298 6.38 14.26 21.29
CA CYS A 298 7.64 14.17 22.02
C CYS A 298 8.80 14.83 21.26
N ARG A 299 8.93 14.54 19.96
CA ARG A 299 9.99 15.08 19.09
C ARG A 299 9.93 16.60 18.98
N PHE A 300 8.73 17.17 18.94
CA PHE A 300 8.52 18.61 18.78
C PHE A 300 8.07 19.32 20.07
N SER A 301 8.34 18.74 21.24
CA SER A 301 8.12 19.41 22.54
C SER A 301 9.36 20.14 23.03
N GLN A 302 9.13 21.13 23.89
CA GLN A 302 10.15 21.96 24.54
C GLN A 302 11.22 21.13 25.31
N ASP A 303 12.42 21.68 25.45
CA ASP A 303 13.61 20.96 25.95
C ASP A 303 13.57 20.69 27.46
N ASP A 304 12.78 21.47 28.19
CA ASP A 304 12.50 21.37 29.62
C ASP A 304 11.71 20.09 30.03
N LEU A 305 11.45 19.19 29.08
CA LEU A 305 10.81 17.88 29.30
C LEU A 305 11.80 16.70 29.28
N ALA A 306 13.09 16.93 29.52
CA ALA A 306 14.11 15.88 29.50
C ALA A 306 13.70 14.63 30.32
N ALA A 307 13.16 14.82 31.53
CA ALA A 307 12.70 13.72 32.38
C ALA A 307 11.55 12.89 31.77
N ILE A 308 10.63 13.53 31.03
CA ILE A 308 9.54 12.84 30.32
C ILE A 308 10.10 12.09 29.11
N LYS A 309 10.93 12.77 28.30
CA LYS A 309 11.59 12.19 27.13
C LYS A 309 12.45 10.98 27.50
N ASP A 310 12.98 10.95 28.72
CA ASP A 310 13.82 9.87 29.22
C ASP A 310 13.09 8.59 29.62
N HIS A 311 11.76 8.61 29.66
CA HIS A 311 10.95 7.47 30.06
C HIS A 311 11.12 6.28 29.08
N GLU A 312 11.41 5.09 29.62
CA GLU A 312 11.75 3.88 28.85
C GLU A 312 10.74 3.55 27.73
N PHE A 313 9.45 3.62 28.06
CA PHE A 313 8.40 3.35 27.07
C PHE A 313 8.36 4.40 25.94
N LEU A 314 8.67 5.67 26.21
CA LEU A 314 8.75 6.70 25.16
C LEU A 314 9.99 6.49 24.30
N LYS A 315 11.12 6.10 24.88
CA LYS A 315 12.32 5.69 24.10
C LYS A 315 12.02 4.54 23.16
N LEU A 316 11.23 3.56 23.61
CA LEU A 316 10.78 2.46 22.76
C LEU A 316 9.92 2.95 21.59
N LEU A 317 8.92 3.82 21.83
CA LEU A 317 8.12 4.43 20.76
C LEU A 317 8.99 5.22 19.76
N MET A 318 9.92 6.02 20.25
CA MET A 318 10.87 6.77 19.42
C MET A 318 11.74 5.83 18.57
N THR A 319 12.22 4.74 19.15
CA THR A 319 13.04 3.75 18.44
C THR A 319 12.23 3.04 17.34
N CYS A 320 10.99 2.65 17.63
CA CYS A 320 10.08 2.08 16.63
C CYS A 320 9.81 3.06 15.49
N ALA A 321 9.53 4.33 15.80
CA ALA A 321 9.25 5.35 14.79
C ALA A 321 10.47 5.71 13.94
N ASN A 322 11.66 5.81 14.55
CA ASN A 322 12.90 6.14 13.84
C ASN A 322 13.42 4.99 12.97
N ASN A 323 13.03 3.76 13.27
CA ASN A 323 13.38 2.57 12.47
C ASN A 323 12.20 2.12 11.60
N TYR A 324 11.15 2.94 11.47
CA TYR A 324 10.02 2.58 10.64
C TYR A 324 10.46 2.48 9.18
N CYS A 325 9.99 1.44 8.52
CA CYS A 325 10.14 1.21 7.09
C CYS A 325 8.78 0.85 6.49
N THR A 326 8.45 1.44 5.35
CA THR A 326 7.18 1.19 4.64
C THR A 326 6.89 -0.29 4.46
N LYS A 327 5.66 -0.68 4.78
CA LYS A 327 5.10 -2.03 4.64
C LYS A 327 4.21 -2.15 3.41
N PHE A 328 3.59 -1.06 2.97
CA PHE A 328 2.57 -1.06 1.90
C PHE A 328 3.05 -0.46 0.58
N HIS A 329 4.28 0.08 0.50
CA HIS A 329 4.85 0.53 -0.76
C HIS A 329 4.99 -0.65 -1.76
N PRO A 330 4.74 -0.44 -3.06
CA PRO A 330 4.85 -1.49 -4.10
C PRO A 330 6.19 -2.23 -4.12
N ILE A 331 7.31 -1.54 -3.84
CA ILE A 331 8.65 -2.16 -3.70
C ILE A 331 8.67 -3.17 -2.55
N THR A 332 8.16 -2.80 -1.37
CA THR A 332 8.10 -3.70 -0.21
C THR A 332 7.19 -4.89 -0.48
N GLN A 333 6.05 -4.66 -1.14
CA GLN A 333 5.14 -5.72 -1.53
C GLN A 333 5.78 -6.68 -2.54
N LEU A 334 6.55 -6.17 -3.51
CA LEU A 334 7.33 -7.01 -4.42
C LEU A 334 8.37 -7.86 -3.69
N LYS A 335 9.12 -7.30 -2.72
CA LYS A 335 10.06 -8.06 -1.89
C LYS A 335 9.37 -9.23 -1.18
N LYS A 336 8.20 -8.98 -0.57
CA LYS A 336 7.39 -10.04 0.08
C LYS A 336 6.92 -11.10 -0.92
N GLN A 337 6.43 -10.68 -2.09
CA GLN A 337 5.99 -11.59 -3.16
C GLN A 337 7.14 -12.50 -3.62
N ILE A 338 8.34 -11.95 -3.83
CA ILE A 338 9.55 -12.70 -4.19
C ILE A 338 9.88 -13.73 -3.12
N LEU A 339 9.95 -13.32 -1.84
CA LEU A 339 10.31 -14.21 -0.74
C LEU A 339 9.28 -15.32 -0.48
N ASN A 340 7.99 -15.04 -0.67
CA ASN A 340 6.95 -16.06 -0.59
C ASN A 340 6.99 -17.02 -1.80
N CYS A 341 7.27 -16.49 -2.99
CA CYS A 341 7.37 -17.28 -4.21
C CYS A 341 8.55 -18.25 -4.16
N ILE A 342 9.74 -17.79 -3.74
CA ILE A 342 10.92 -18.67 -3.64
C ILE A 342 10.68 -19.81 -2.66
N LYS A 343 10.12 -19.56 -1.47
CA LYS A 343 9.76 -20.60 -0.49
C LYS A 343 8.82 -21.66 -1.06
N SER A 344 7.92 -21.24 -1.94
CA SER A 344 6.99 -22.14 -2.62
C SER A 344 7.68 -22.98 -3.72
N ILE A 345 8.67 -22.42 -4.42
CA ILE A 345 9.41 -23.13 -5.48
C ILE A 345 10.48 -24.07 -4.90
N THR A 346 11.09 -23.70 -3.79
CA THR A 346 12.16 -24.49 -3.14
C THR A 346 11.64 -25.77 -2.50
N SER A 347 10.32 -25.89 -2.25
CA SER A 347 9.68 -27.11 -1.74
C SER A 347 9.40 -28.18 -2.81
N TRP A 348 9.56 -27.87 -4.10
CA TRP A 348 9.24 -28.81 -5.17
C TRP A 348 10.09 -30.09 -5.17
N PRO A 349 11.40 -30.07 -4.84
CA PRO A 349 12.20 -31.30 -4.76
C PRO A 349 11.73 -32.26 -3.67
N ASP A 350 11.03 -31.77 -2.64
CA ASP A 350 10.50 -32.56 -1.53
C ASP A 350 9.21 -33.31 -1.91
N PHE A 351 8.72 -33.18 -3.14
CA PHE A 351 7.55 -33.91 -3.58
C PHE A 351 7.77 -35.43 -3.53
N PRO A 352 6.77 -36.21 -3.07
CA PRO A 352 6.91 -37.64 -2.91
C PRO A 352 7.36 -38.37 -4.19
N VAL A 353 8.27 -39.32 -4.04
CA VAL A 353 8.84 -40.10 -5.14
C VAL A 353 8.01 -41.34 -5.42
N VAL A 354 7.66 -41.56 -6.70
CA VAL A 354 7.09 -42.82 -7.19
C VAL A 354 8.23 -43.79 -7.53
N SER A 355 8.14 -45.06 -7.09
CA SER A 355 9.19 -46.09 -7.24
C SER A 355 9.69 -46.26 -8.69
N GLU A 356 11.02 -46.36 -8.84
CA GLU A 356 11.76 -46.27 -10.10
C GLU A 356 11.58 -47.46 -11.08
N GLU A 357 11.01 -48.58 -10.62
CA GLU A 357 10.80 -49.79 -11.43
C GLU A 357 9.80 -49.57 -12.59
N GLN A 358 8.91 -48.58 -12.49
CA GLN A 358 7.94 -48.23 -13.56
C GLN A 358 8.37 -47.02 -14.43
N ASP A 359 9.46 -46.33 -14.06
CA ASP A 359 9.96 -45.16 -14.80
C ASP A 359 10.89 -45.58 -15.96
N LYS A 360 11.53 -46.76 -15.86
CA LYS A 360 12.46 -47.32 -16.86
C LYS A 360 11.78 -48.04 -18.04
N GLU A 361 10.59 -48.62 -17.86
CA GLU A 361 9.89 -49.33 -18.95
C GLU A 361 9.24 -48.39 -20.00
N MET A 362 9.18 -47.09 -19.74
CA MET A 362 8.46 -46.11 -20.58
C MET A 362 9.38 -45.03 -21.19
N THR A 363 10.71 -45.18 -21.09
CA THR A 363 11.69 -44.27 -21.70
C THR A 363 11.84 -44.49 -23.21
N GLY A 364 10.86 -44.02 -23.97
CA GLY A 364 11.05 -43.64 -25.36
C GLY A 364 10.94 -42.11 -25.47
N SER A 365 12.05 -41.44 -25.83
CA SER A 365 12.11 -40.00 -26.18
C SER A 365 11.97 -39.00 -25.02
N GLY A 366 12.92 -38.96 -24.08
CA GLY A 366 13.21 -37.74 -23.32
C GLY A 366 14.19 -36.87 -24.11
N LYS A 367 13.81 -35.67 -24.54
CA LYS A 367 14.76 -34.70 -25.11
C LYS A 367 15.78 -34.31 -24.02
N ASP A 368 17.07 -34.30 -24.36
CA ASP A 368 18.14 -33.91 -23.45
C ASP A 368 17.87 -32.54 -22.84
N THR A 369 17.77 -32.47 -21.51
CA THR A 369 17.65 -31.21 -20.75
C THR A 369 19.01 -30.51 -20.58
N ALA A 370 20.10 -31.19 -20.94
CA ALA A 370 21.48 -30.70 -20.83
C ALA A 370 21.72 -29.33 -21.49
N PRO A 371 21.22 -29.01 -22.70
CA PRO A 371 21.41 -27.69 -23.31
C PRO A 371 20.77 -26.55 -22.51
N CYS A 372 19.64 -26.83 -21.84
CA CYS A 372 18.96 -25.81 -21.04
C CYS A 372 19.66 -25.58 -19.70
N ILE A 373 20.23 -26.62 -19.09
CA ILE A 373 21.03 -26.51 -17.86
C ILE A 373 22.28 -25.66 -18.11
N LEU A 374 22.95 -25.86 -19.26
CA LEU A 374 24.08 -25.02 -19.68
C LEU A 374 23.68 -23.56 -19.88
N LEU A 375 22.51 -23.30 -20.46
CA LEU A 375 21.98 -21.93 -20.61
C LEU A 375 21.73 -21.26 -19.25
N ILE A 376 21.17 -21.98 -18.28
CA ILE A 376 20.96 -21.46 -16.92
C ILE A 376 22.30 -21.12 -16.27
N SER A 377 23.27 -22.05 -16.35
CA SER A 377 24.62 -21.84 -15.80
C SER A 377 25.31 -20.63 -16.43
N ASP A 378 25.20 -20.46 -17.74
CA ASP A 378 25.77 -19.33 -18.46
C ASP A 378 25.11 -18.00 -18.06
N ILE A 379 23.78 -17.93 -17.99
CA ILE A 379 23.10 -16.71 -17.51
C ILE A 379 23.50 -16.41 -16.07
N SER A 380 23.55 -17.43 -15.19
CA SER A 380 24.01 -17.26 -13.81
C SER A 380 25.44 -16.72 -13.73
N SER A 381 26.35 -17.19 -14.59
CA SER A 381 27.72 -16.67 -14.67
C SER A 381 27.78 -15.21 -15.11
N GLN A 382 26.91 -14.80 -16.03
CA GLN A 382 26.78 -13.41 -16.48
C GLN A 382 26.19 -12.50 -15.40
N LEU A 383 25.36 -13.03 -14.51
CA LEU A 383 24.79 -12.28 -13.39
C LEU A 383 25.73 -12.16 -12.18
N GLN A 384 26.74 -13.04 -12.07
CA GLN A 384 27.68 -13.09 -10.95
C GLN A 384 28.36 -11.73 -10.61
N PRO A 385 28.75 -10.88 -11.58
CA PRO A 385 29.34 -9.57 -11.28
C PRO A 385 28.41 -8.60 -10.54
N TYR A 386 27.09 -8.79 -10.64
CA TYR A 386 26.08 -7.97 -9.96
C TYR A 386 25.73 -8.47 -8.55
N LEU A 387 26.29 -9.62 -8.14
CA LEU A 387 26.14 -10.20 -6.81
C LEU A 387 27.28 -9.72 -5.89
N SER A 388 26.99 -9.52 -4.60
CA SER A 388 28.00 -9.16 -3.59
C SER A 388 29.10 -10.23 -3.51
N VAL A 389 30.35 -9.82 -3.23
CA VAL A 389 31.55 -10.69 -3.17
C VAL A 389 31.39 -11.89 -2.22
N ASN A 390 30.49 -11.80 -1.23
CA ASN A 390 30.22 -12.85 -0.25
C ASN A 390 29.28 -13.96 -0.74
N VAL A 391 28.66 -13.81 -1.92
CA VAL A 391 27.76 -14.81 -2.52
C VAL A 391 28.32 -15.23 -3.87
N THR A 392 29.38 -16.02 -3.85
CA THR A 392 29.75 -16.82 -5.01
C THR A 392 28.64 -17.84 -5.25
N LEU A 393 28.02 -17.84 -6.44
CA LEU A 393 27.22 -18.97 -6.94
C LEU A 393 28.18 -20.14 -7.19
N LEU A 394 28.72 -20.72 -6.11
CA LEU A 394 29.81 -21.68 -6.19
C LEU A 394 29.23 -23.03 -6.64
N GLY A 395 29.35 -23.31 -7.93
CA GLY A 395 29.48 -24.64 -8.50
C GLY A 395 28.20 -25.37 -8.89
N ASP A 396 27.05 -25.12 -8.25
CA ASP A 396 25.83 -25.86 -8.56
C ASP A 396 24.65 -24.90 -8.87
N PRO A 397 24.19 -24.79 -10.14
CA PRO A 397 23.12 -23.88 -10.55
C PRO A 397 21.73 -24.19 -9.94
N VAL A 398 21.66 -25.07 -8.93
CA VAL A 398 20.43 -25.70 -8.42
C VAL A 398 20.43 -25.87 -6.88
N ASN A 399 21.24 -25.13 -6.11
CA ASN A 399 21.11 -25.18 -4.65
C ASN A 399 20.01 -24.23 -4.15
N ASN A 400 18.80 -24.76 -4.00
CA ASN A 400 17.61 -24.06 -3.49
C ASN A 400 17.87 -23.22 -2.23
N LEU A 401 18.68 -23.73 -1.30
CA LEU A 401 18.99 -23.05 -0.04
C LEU A 401 19.88 -21.82 -0.25
N LEU A 402 20.82 -21.88 -1.20
CA LEU A 402 21.67 -20.73 -1.54
C LEU A 402 20.87 -19.64 -2.25
N THR A 403 19.97 -20.02 -3.15
CA THR A 403 19.08 -19.07 -3.84
C THR A 403 18.18 -18.33 -2.85
N GLU A 404 17.54 -19.03 -1.91
CA GLU A 404 16.67 -18.39 -0.92
C GLU A 404 17.45 -17.42 -0.02
N LYS A 405 18.66 -17.78 0.42
CA LYS A 405 19.54 -16.89 1.17
C LYS A 405 19.94 -15.67 0.36
N LEU A 406 20.33 -15.84 -0.89
CA LEU A 406 20.69 -14.74 -1.79
C LEU A 406 19.52 -13.76 -1.97
N LEU A 407 18.33 -14.26 -2.29
CA LEU A 407 17.14 -13.42 -2.45
C LEU A 407 16.78 -12.68 -1.16
N THR A 408 16.98 -13.32 -0.01
CA THR A 408 16.78 -12.70 1.31
C THR A 408 17.76 -11.56 1.55
N GLU A 409 19.04 -11.74 1.23
CA GLU A 409 20.07 -10.69 1.32
C GLU A 409 19.81 -9.54 0.34
N LEU A 410 19.47 -9.84 -0.91
CA LEU A 410 19.16 -8.79 -1.89
C LEU A 410 17.90 -8.00 -1.49
N CYS A 411 16.87 -8.68 -0.98
CA CYS A 411 15.65 -8.02 -0.51
C CYS A 411 15.86 -7.21 0.79
N SER A 412 16.89 -7.50 1.59
CA SER A 412 17.19 -6.74 2.81
C SER A 412 17.83 -5.38 2.52
N LYS A 413 18.40 -5.18 1.32
CA LYS A 413 18.98 -3.89 0.91
C LYS A 413 17.93 -2.77 0.95
N HIS A 414 18.31 -1.64 1.54
CA HIS A 414 17.47 -0.44 1.56
C HIS A 414 17.27 0.11 0.14
N ILE A 415 16.03 0.44 -0.22
CA ILE A 415 15.68 1.04 -1.50
C ILE A 415 14.80 2.24 -1.18
N HIS A 416 15.21 3.44 -1.60
CA HIS A 416 14.42 4.64 -1.37
C HIS A 416 13.03 4.52 -2.00
N THR A 417 12.01 4.76 -1.20
CA THR A 417 10.59 4.62 -1.61
C THR A 417 9.88 5.97 -1.73
N LEU A 418 10.37 6.99 -1.02
CA LEU A 418 9.75 8.31 -1.02
C LEU A 418 9.88 8.99 -2.39
N PHE A 419 8.76 9.56 -2.84
CA PHE A 419 8.66 10.34 -4.08
C PHE A 419 9.19 9.59 -5.32
N CYS A 420 8.96 8.27 -5.39
CA CYS A 420 9.36 7.45 -6.53
C CYS A 420 8.79 8.00 -7.86
N PRO A 421 9.62 8.16 -8.90
CA PRO A 421 9.16 8.57 -10.21
C PRO A 421 8.14 7.59 -10.84
N ARG A 422 7.27 8.09 -11.70
CA ARG A 422 6.27 7.27 -12.40
C ARG A 422 6.89 6.13 -13.21
N SER A 423 8.04 6.38 -13.86
CA SER A 423 8.77 5.37 -14.63
C SER A 423 9.24 4.18 -13.77
N VAL A 424 9.65 4.45 -12.52
CA VAL A 424 10.01 3.42 -11.53
C VAL A 424 8.76 2.62 -11.15
N LEU A 425 7.65 3.29 -10.82
CA LEU A 425 6.40 2.62 -10.44
C LEU A 425 5.85 1.74 -11.57
N GLU A 426 5.91 2.18 -12.83
CA GLU A 426 5.48 1.39 -14.00
C GLU A 426 6.27 0.08 -14.11
N ILE A 427 7.58 0.14 -13.90
CA ILE A 427 8.43 -1.07 -13.94
C ILE A 427 8.12 -1.99 -12.77
N ILE A 428 7.93 -1.45 -11.57
CA ILE A 428 7.54 -2.24 -10.38
C ILE A 428 6.21 -2.97 -10.64
N VAL A 429 5.24 -2.37 -11.32
CA VAL A 429 3.98 -3.05 -11.69
C VAL A 429 4.27 -4.29 -12.54
N VAL A 430 5.12 -4.18 -13.55
CA VAL A 430 5.49 -5.34 -14.40
C VAL A 430 6.24 -6.41 -13.59
N LEU A 431 7.20 -6.02 -12.74
CA LEU A 431 7.94 -6.97 -11.89
C LEU A 431 7.02 -7.71 -10.90
N ARG A 432 6.03 -7.01 -10.33
CA ARG A 432 5.00 -7.62 -9.47
C ARG A 432 4.12 -8.59 -10.23
N GLN A 433 3.74 -8.28 -11.46
CA GLN A 433 2.98 -9.20 -12.32
C GLN A 433 3.80 -10.47 -12.61
N ILE A 434 5.10 -10.33 -12.93
CA ILE A 434 5.99 -11.49 -13.14
C ILE A 434 6.04 -12.35 -11.87
N SER A 435 6.31 -11.75 -10.70
CA SER A 435 6.38 -12.48 -9.42
C SER A 435 5.07 -13.17 -9.07
N THR A 436 3.93 -12.51 -9.29
CA THR A 436 2.59 -13.05 -9.06
C THR A 436 2.33 -14.27 -9.94
N GLN A 437 2.67 -14.19 -11.24
CA GLN A 437 2.50 -15.31 -12.16
C GLN A 437 3.45 -16.47 -11.84
N CYS A 438 4.70 -16.19 -11.41
CA CYS A 438 5.62 -17.23 -10.92
C CYS A 438 5.03 -17.97 -9.71
N HIS A 439 4.46 -17.24 -8.76
CA HIS A 439 3.81 -17.84 -7.59
C HIS A 439 2.57 -18.66 -7.99
N HIS A 440 1.76 -18.16 -8.92
CA HIS A 440 0.61 -18.88 -9.44
C HIS A 440 0.99 -20.20 -10.12
N VAL A 441 2.04 -20.21 -10.96
CA VAL A 441 2.62 -21.45 -11.52
C VAL A 441 3.00 -22.41 -10.39
N SER A 442 3.62 -21.92 -9.33
CA SER A 442 4.00 -22.74 -8.18
C SER A 442 2.81 -23.36 -7.45
N CYS A 443 1.78 -22.58 -7.16
CA CYS A 443 0.55 -23.10 -6.57
C CYS A 443 -0.12 -24.17 -7.45
N GLN A 444 -0.16 -23.96 -8.77
CA GLN A 444 -0.69 -24.96 -9.71
C GLN A 444 0.14 -26.26 -9.69
N VAL A 445 1.47 -26.14 -9.76
CA VAL A 445 2.38 -27.28 -9.74
C VAL A 445 2.21 -28.11 -8.45
N ILE A 446 2.18 -27.44 -7.29
CA ILE A 446 1.96 -28.08 -5.99
C ILE A 446 0.61 -28.81 -5.98
N SER A 447 -0.47 -28.10 -6.30
CA SER A 447 -1.84 -28.65 -6.28
C SER A 447 -2.01 -29.85 -7.21
N VAL A 448 -1.50 -29.76 -8.44
CA VAL A 448 -1.56 -30.87 -9.41
C VAL A 448 -0.69 -32.03 -8.94
N CYS A 449 0.50 -31.77 -8.39
CA CYS A 449 1.41 -32.81 -7.93
C CYS A 449 0.78 -33.61 -6.78
N GLU A 450 0.26 -32.92 -5.76
CA GLU A 450 -0.42 -33.54 -4.61
C GLU A 450 -1.64 -34.36 -5.05
N THR A 451 -2.49 -33.79 -5.91
CA THR A 451 -3.70 -34.45 -6.39
C THR A 451 -3.37 -35.70 -7.19
N ARG A 452 -2.40 -35.61 -8.12
CA ARG A 452 -1.99 -36.75 -8.96
C ARG A 452 -1.26 -37.81 -8.15
N TYR A 453 -0.45 -37.42 -7.17
CA TYR A 453 0.20 -38.38 -6.27
C TYR A 453 -0.80 -39.19 -5.45
N LYS A 454 -1.82 -38.54 -4.86
CA LYS A 454 -2.91 -39.25 -4.15
C LYS A 454 -3.66 -40.22 -5.07
N GLN A 455 -3.96 -39.80 -6.30
CA GLN A 455 -4.61 -40.67 -7.30
C GLN A 455 -3.70 -41.84 -7.73
N TRP A 456 -2.37 -41.62 -7.76
CA TRP A 456 -1.40 -42.67 -8.06
C TRP A 456 -1.41 -43.75 -6.98
N ILE A 457 -1.31 -43.36 -5.71
CA ILE A 457 -1.36 -44.28 -4.56
C ILE A 457 -2.68 -45.07 -4.56
N ASN A 458 -3.79 -44.38 -4.78
CA ASN A 458 -5.13 -44.99 -4.78
C ASN A 458 -5.41 -45.80 -6.06
N LYS A 459 -4.41 -46.01 -6.93
CA LYS A 459 -4.49 -46.73 -8.21
C LYS A 459 -5.62 -46.23 -9.14
N SER A 460 -6.07 -45.00 -8.98
CA SER A 460 -7.19 -44.41 -9.72
C SER A 460 -6.77 -43.67 -10.99
N LEU A 461 -5.46 -43.50 -11.23
CA LEU A 461 -4.93 -42.92 -12.47
C LEU A 461 -4.99 -43.90 -13.65
N ARG A 462 -5.63 -43.47 -14.75
CA ARG A 462 -5.57 -44.14 -16.06
C ARG A 462 -4.18 -44.04 -16.68
N SER A 463 -3.82 -44.99 -17.54
CA SER A 463 -2.48 -45.06 -18.18
C SER A 463 -1.99 -43.73 -18.78
N ARG A 464 -2.83 -43.04 -19.56
CA ARG A 464 -2.50 -41.71 -20.13
C ARG A 464 -2.22 -40.65 -19.05
N GLN A 465 -2.94 -40.69 -17.93
CA GLN A 465 -2.76 -39.74 -16.84
C GLN A 465 -1.47 -40.03 -16.05
N ARG A 466 -1.08 -41.30 -15.94
CA ARG A 466 0.21 -41.72 -15.37
C ARG A 466 1.38 -41.20 -16.20
N LEU A 467 1.32 -41.38 -17.53
CA LEU A 467 2.32 -40.83 -18.45
C LEU A 467 2.46 -39.31 -18.33
N ASN A 468 1.34 -38.59 -18.30
CA ASN A 468 1.37 -37.13 -18.13
C ASN A 468 1.96 -36.71 -16.78
N PHE A 469 1.69 -37.46 -15.70
CA PHE A 469 2.27 -37.18 -14.39
C PHE A 469 3.80 -37.39 -14.37
N LEU A 470 4.31 -38.43 -15.04
CA LEU A 470 5.76 -38.63 -15.18
C LEU A 470 6.42 -37.50 -16.00
N ARG A 471 5.79 -37.05 -17.10
CA ARG A 471 6.26 -35.90 -17.89
C ARG A 471 6.29 -34.61 -17.08
N MET A 472 5.26 -34.36 -16.28
CA MET A 472 5.20 -33.25 -15.34
C MET A 472 6.38 -33.30 -14.36
N ARG A 473 6.61 -34.42 -13.68
CA ARG A 473 7.72 -34.57 -12.72
C ARG A 473 9.08 -34.29 -13.35
N ARG A 474 9.31 -34.75 -14.58
CA ARG A 474 10.55 -34.45 -15.33
C ARG A 474 10.67 -32.94 -15.64
N SER A 475 9.57 -32.31 -16.04
CA SER A 475 9.53 -30.88 -16.37
C SER A 475 9.74 -29.99 -15.14
N ILE A 476 9.18 -30.35 -13.98
CA ILE A 476 9.28 -29.62 -12.71
C ILE A 476 10.74 -29.52 -12.23
N LYS A 477 11.52 -30.61 -12.34
CA LYS A 477 12.95 -30.62 -12.00
C LYS A 477 13.73 -29.55 -12.77
N PHE A 478 13.29 -29.24 -13.99
CA PHE A 478 13.89 -28.22 -14.83
C PHE A 478 13.28 -26.82 -14.60
N LEU A 479 11.97 -26.73 -14.42
CA LEU A 479 11.26 -25.46 -14.26
C LEU A 479 11.59 -24.76 -12.94
N SER A 480 11.88 -25.51 -11.87
CA SER A 480 12.24 -24.90 -10.58
C SER A 480 13.48 -24.01 -10.68
N PRO A 481 14.64 -24.48 -11.20
CA PRO A 481 15.81 -23.62 -11.47
C PRO A 481 15.52 -22.41 -12.37
N VAL A 482 14.66 -22.57 -13.38
CA VAL A 482 14.32 -21.46 -14.29
C VAL A 482 13.51 -20.39 -13.57
N LEU A 483 12.50 -20.77 -12.78
CA LEU A 483 11.71 -19.81 -12.00
C LEU A 483 12.58 -19.13 -10.94
N GLN A 484 13.50 -19.86 -10.32
CA GLN A 484 14.51 -19.30 -9.42
C GLN A 484 15.39 -18.25 -10.12
N LEU A 485 15.88 -18.54 -11.32
CA LEU A 485 16.65 -17.58 -12.12
C LEU A 485 15.84 -16.32 -12.45
N VAL A 486 14.56 -16.47 -12.80
CA VAL A 486 13.65 -15.33 -13.03
C VAL A 486 13.48 -14.51 -11.74
N LEU A 487 13.33 -15.16 -10.58
CA LEU A 487 13.26 -14.47 -9.30
C LEU A 487 14.56 -13.71 -8.95
N ILE A 488 15.73 -14.29 -9.24
CA ILE A 488 17.02 -13.61 -9.09
C ILE A 488 17.06 -12.37 -9.98
N LEU A 489 16.71 -12.53 -11.26
CA LEU A 489 16.71 -11.43 -12.22
C LEU A 489 15.81 -10.28 -11.75
N ILE A 490 14.54 -10.53 -11.43
CA ILE A 490 13.65 -9.46 -10.96
C ILE A 490 14.13 -8.80 -9.65
N THR A 491 14.84 -9.54 -8.79
CA THR A 491 15.38 -8.99 -7.54
C THR A 491 16.59 -8.11 -7.80
N LEU A 492 17.44 -8.47 -8.75
CA LEU A 492 18.56 -7.63 -9.20
C LEU A 492 18.06 -6.34 -9.86
N GLU A 493 17.03 -6.44 -10.71
CA GLU A 493 16.38 -5.27 -11.29
C GLU A 493 15.76 -4.38 -10.21
N LEU A 494 15.15 -4.98 -9.18
CA LEU A 494 14.58 -4.25 -8.05
C LEU A 494 15.64 -3.47 -7.26
N VAL A 495 16.77 -4.11 -6.92
CA VAL A 495 17.87 -3.45 -6.18
C VAL A 495 18.45 -2.28 -6.97
N ASN A 496 18.44 -2.35 -8.30
CA ASN A 496 18.96 -1.32 -9.19
C ASN A 496 17.87 -0.45 -9.83
N ILE A 497 16.65 -0.45 -9.29
CA ILE A 497 15.47 0.15 -9.95
C ILE A 497 15.66 1.65 -10.27
N HIS A 498 16.38 2.39 -9.42
CA HIS A 498 16.60 3.82 -9.62
C HIS A 498 17.59 4.16 -10.76
N THR A 499 18.30 3.16 -11.30
CA THR A 499 19.14 3.35 -12.50
C THR A 499 18.30 3.69 -13.74
N ILE A 500 17.02 3.33 -13.74
CA ILE A 500 16.07 3.63 -14.82
C ILE A 500 15.94 5.14 -15.06
N CYS A 501 16.08 5.95 -14.01
CA CYS A 501 16.03 7.41 -14.11
C CYS A 501 17.15 8.00 -14.98
N LYS A 502 18.21 7.23 -15.26
CA LYS A 502 19.34 7.64 -16.10
C LYS A 502 19.21 7.16 -17.55
N LYS A 503 18.26 6.26 -17.85
CA LYS A 503 18.07 5.69 -19.20
C LYS A 503 17.37 6.70 -20.11
N THR A 504 17.76 6.73 -21.39
CA THR A 504 17.05 7.47 -22.43
C THR A 504 15.66 6.87 -22.67
N THR A 505 14.75 7.62 -23.28
CA THR A 505 13.40 7.13 -23.62
C THR A 505 13.44 5.84 -24.46
N PHE A 506 14.40 5.74 -25.38
CA PHE A 506 14.58 4.55 -26.22
C PHE A 506 15.03 3.33 -25.41
N GLU A 507 16.06 3.50 -24.56
CA GLU A 507 16.55 2.44 -23.67
C GLU A 507 15.47 1.99 -22.68
N TYR A 508 14.71 2.93 -22.11
CA TYR A 508 13.58 2.65 -21.25
C TYR A 508 12.52 1.78 -21.95
N GLN A 509 12.13 2.13 -23.19
CA GLN A 509 11.16 1.35 -23.96
C GLN A 509 11.68 -0.04 -24.32
N GLN A 510 12.96 -0.18 -24.67
CA GLN A 510 13.56 -1.49 -24.93
C GLN A 510 13.58 -2.37 -23.68
N TYR A 511 13.93 -1.78 -22.55
CA TYR A 511 13.94 -2.45 -21.25
C TYR A 511 12.53 -2.89 -20.82
N LEU A 512 11.52 -2.00 -20.94
CA LEU A 512 10.12 -2.35 -20.66
C LEU A 512 9.62 -3.48 -21.59
N LYS A 513 9.98 -3.45 -22.88
CA LYS A 513 9.68 -4.55 -23.82
C LYS A 513 10.29 -5.87 -23.36
N PHE A 514 11.53 -5.85 -22.87
CA PHE A 514 12.18 -7.05 -22.33
C PHE A 514 11.44 -7.61 -21.11
N LEU A 515 11.08 -6.77 -20.13
CA LEU A 515 10.30 -7.23 -18.97
C LEU A 515 8.94 -7.79 -19.38
N LYS A 516 8.25 -7.15 -20.34
CA LYS A 516 6.98 -7.66 -20.90
C LYS A 516 7.15 -9.02 -21.61
N LEU A 517 8.30 -9.28 -22.23
CA LEU A 517 8.61 -10.60 -22.81
C LEU A 517 8.77 -11.67 -21.72
N ILE A 518 9.38 -11.34 -20.58
CA ILE A 518 9.46 -12.24 -19.43
C ILE A 518 8.06 -12.49 -18.86
N LEU A 519 7.27 -11.43 -18.66
CA LEU A 519 5.89 -11.55 -18.18
C LEU A 519 5.06 -12.47 -19.08
N GLN A 520 5.08 -12.21 -20.39
CA GLN A 520 4.37 -13.04 -21.37
C GLN A 520 4.84 -14.51 -21.33
N TYR A 521 6.13 -14.76 -21.10
CA TYR A 521 6.63 -16.12 -20.92
C TYR A 521 6.01 -16.80 -19.69
N ILE A 522 5.99 -16.14 -18.54
CA ILE A 522 5.44 -16.71 -17.30
C ILE A 522 3.91 -16.85 -17.38
N GLU A 523 3.19 -15.95 -18.03
CA GLU A 523 1.74 -16.08 -18.28
C GLU A 523 1.42 -17.30 -19.16
N ASN A 524 2.21 -17.52 -20.21
CA ASN A 524 2.10 -18.71 -21.05
C ASN A 524 2.45 -19.98 -20.26
N LEU A 525 3.45 -19.90 -19.38
CA LEU A 525 3.81 -21.00 -18.49
C LEU A 525 2.63 -21.36 -17.57
N ALA A 526 2.02 -20.38 -16.90
CA ALA A 526 0.82 -20.56 -16.06
C ALA A 526 -0.36 -21.16 -16.82
N THR A 527 -0.52 -20.78 -18.10
CA THR A 527 -1.54 -21.37 -18.95
C THR A 527 -1.23 -22.84 -19.25
N TYR A 528 0.02 -23.19 -19.54
CA TYR A 528 0.42 -24.54 -19.95
C TYR A 528 0.50 -25.52 -18.76
N THR A 529 0.85 -25.03 -17.58
CA THR A 529 0.90 -25.82 -16.33
C THR A 529 -0.47 -26.00 -15.68
N SER A 530 -1.51 -25.34 -16.19
CA SER A 530 -2.88 -25.50 -15.70
C SER A 530 -3.37 -26.96 -15.81
N PRO A 531 -4.21 -27.43 -14.86
CA PRO A 531 -4.80 -28.76 -14.90
C PRO A 531 -5.55 -29.06 -16.22
N GLU A 532 -6.14 -28.03 -16.83
CA GLU A 532 -6.95 -28.12 -18.05
C GLU A 532 -6.09 -28.29 -19.30
N LYS A 533 -4.96 -27.57 -19.40
CA LYS A 533 -4.09 -27.64 -20.60
C LYS A 533 -3.07 -28.75 -20.50
N ASN A 534 -2.38 -28.89 -19.36
CA ASN A 534 -1.46 -29.99 -19.08
C ASN A 534 -0.37 -30.21 -20.16
N LYS A 535 0.23 -29.12 -20.66
CA LYS A 535 1.13 -29.08 -21.84
C LYS A 535 2.63 -29.05 -21.45
N TRP A 536 3.09 -30.11 -20.79
CA TRP A 536 4.45 -30.14 -20.22
C TRP A 536 5.57 -30.20 -21.26
N ASP A 537 5.38 -30.90 -22.38
CA ASP A 537 6.39 -30.99 -23.43
C ASP A 537 6.57 -29.64 -24.15
N GLU A 538 5.47 -28.92 -24.41
CA GLU A 538 5.49 -27.58 -25.00
C GLU A 538 6.07 -26.54 -24.04
N THR A 539 5.86 -26.70 -22.73
CA THR A 539 6.48 -25.88 -21.69
C THR A 539 8.00 -25.92 -21.77
N MET A 540 8.61 -27.08 -22.03
CA MET A 540 10.06 -27.19 -22.18
C MET A 540 10.58 -26.39 -23.39
N VAL A 541 9.88 -26.48 -24.53
CA VAL A 541 10.23 -25.74 -25.75
C VAL A 541 10.07 -24.23 -25.55
N LEU A 542 8.97 -23.83 -24.92
CA LEU A 542 8.70 -22.43 -24.57
C LEU A 542 9.82 -21.87 -23.69
N THR A 543 10.18 -22.61 -22.64
CA THR A 543 11.20 -22.22 -21.67
C THR A 543 12.57 -22.04 -22.32
N HIS A 544 12.99 -22.99 -23.16
CA HIS A 544 14.26 -22.90 -23.88
C HIS A 544 14.33 -21.64 -24.76
N LYS A 545 13.26 -21.34 -25.51
CA LYS A 545 13.18 -20.12 -26.34
C LYS A 545 13.30 -18.85 -25.48
N SER A 546 12.67 -18.83 -24.32
CA SER A 546 12.73 -17.69 -23.40
C SER A 546 14.12 -17.51 -22.79
N LEU A 547 14.80 -18.59 -22.38
CA LEU A 547 16.17 -18.54 -21.85
C LEU A 547 17.16 -17.96 -22.87
N ILE A 548 17.04 -18.31 -24.16
CA ILE A 548 17.87 -17.70 -25.21
C ILE A 548 17.67 -16.19 -25.28
N LYS A 549 16.42 -15.72 -25.20
CA LYS A 549 16.11 -14.29 -25.21
C LYS A 549 16.66 -13.57 -23.97
N ILE A 550 16.53 -14.18 -22.79
CA ILE A 550 17.08 -13.66 -21.52
C ILE A 550 18.60 -13.53 -21.63
N LYS A 551 19.30 -14.61 -22.03
CA LYS A 551 20.75 -14.61 -22.25
C LYS A 551 21.18 -13.50 -23.21
N THR A 552 20.48 -13.36 -24.34
CA THR A 552 20.82 -12.35 -25.34
C THR A 552 20.69 -10.92 -24.80
N PHE A 553 19.68 -10.67 -23.97
CA PHE A 553 19.46 -9.36 -23.37
C PHE A 553 20.49 -9.05 -22.28
N VAL A 554 20.69 -9.98 -21.33
CA VAL A 554 21.67 -9.83 -20.23
C VAL A 554 23.08 -9.60 -20.79
N GLY A 555 23.47 -10.38 -21.81
CA GLY A 555 24.77 -10.18 -22.47
C GLY A 555 24.91 -8.82 -23.15
N ARG A 556 23.83 -8.22 -23.66
CA ARG A 556 23.87 -6.87 -24.26
C ARG A 556 24.00 -5.77 -23.22
N GLU A 557 23.26 -5.84 -22.11
CA GLU A 557 23.38 -4.87 -21.00
C GLU A 557 24.80 -4.89 -20.39
N LEU A 558 25.38 -6.08 -20.20
CA LEU A 558 26.78 -6.24 -19.76
C LEU A 558 27.78 -5.55 -20.70
N MET A 559 27.62 -5.73 -22.01
CA MET A 559 28.47 -5.04 -22.99
C MET A 559 28.31 -3.52 -22.94
N LEU A 560 27.09 -3.02 -22.72
CA LEU A 560 26.82 -1.58 -22.63
C LEU A 560 27.42 -0.96 -21.35
N VAL A 561 27.37 -1.66 -20.22
CA VAL A 561 28.01 -1.23 -18.96
C VAL A 561 29.53 -1.20 -19.11
N GLN A 562 30.13 -2.24 -19.68
CA GLN A 562 31.57 -2.30 -19.93
C GLN A 562 32.05 -1.22 -20.91
N LEU A 563 31.26 -0.91 -21.96
CA LEU A 563 31.52 0.17 -22.90
C LEU A 563 31.41 1.57 -22.27
N ALA A 564 30.52 1.75 -21.29
CA ALA A 564 30.39 3.00 -20.54
C ALA A 564 31.56 3.22 -19.58
N GLU A 565 32.03 2.16 -18.91
CA GLU A 565 33.21 2.18 -18.03
C GLU A 565 34.50 2.45 -18.82
N THR A 566 34.66 1.86 -20.01
CA THR A 566 35.83 2.14 -20.87
C THR A 566 35.83 3.55 -21.45
N LYS A 567 34.66 4.15 -21.75
CA LYS A 567 34.59 5.56 -22.18
C LYS A 567 34.97 6.54 -21.07
N ASN A 568 34.63 6.25 -19.82
CA ASN A 568 35.02 7.09 -18.67
C ASN A 568 36.52 7.02 -18.35
N ILE A 569 37.24 5.99 -18.83
CA ILE A 569 38.69 5.87 -18.67
C ILE A 569 39.44 6.61 -19.81
N ILE A 570 38.79 6.88 -20.94
CA ILE A 570 39.44 7.46 -22.15
C ILE A 570 39.21 8.99 -22.28
N SER A 571 38.44 9.64 -21.40
CA SER A 571 38.42 11.11 -21.34
C SER A 571 38.84 11.67 -19.98
N PRO A 572 40.16 11.87 -19.80
CA PRO A 572 40.62 13.12 -19.22
C PRO A 572 41.84 13.61 -20.00
N HIS A 573 41.64 14.39 -21.05
CA HIS A 573 42.58 15.45 -21.46
C HIS A 573 42.01 16.17 -22.67
N GLN A 574 41.40 17.34 -22.44
CA GLN A 574 41.67 18.57 -23.18
C GLN A 574 40.71 19.66 -22.70
N ASN A 575 41.21 20.52 -21.81
CA ASN A 575 41.22 21.97 -21.97
C ASN A 575 41.67 22.63 -20.67
N SER A 576 43.00 22.71 -20.53
CA SER A 576 43.68 23.64 -19.64
C SER A 576 44.02 24.91 -20.42
N VAL A 577 43.20 25.95 -20.32
CA VAL A 577 43.52 27.38 -20.57
C VAL A 577 42.45 28.18 -19.81
N GLY A 578 42.70 29.12 -18.89
CA GLY A 578 43.92 29.72 -18.37
C GLY A 578 43.60 30.49 -17.07
N LEU A 579 44.65 30.81 -16.32
CA LEU A 579 44.65 31.57 -15.07
C LEU A 579 44.21 33.02 -15.28
N THR A 580 43.39 33.55 -14.38
CA THR A 580 43.66 34.64 -13.39
C THR A 580 42.36 35.14 -12.80
#